data_AF-A0A971J2J3-F1
#
_entry.id   AF-A0A971J2J3-F1
#
_cell.length_a   1.000
_cell.length_b   1.000
_cell.length_c   1.000
_cell.angle_alpha   90.00
_cell.angle_beta   90.00
_cell.angle_gamma   90.00
#
_symmetry.space_group_name_H-M   'P 1'
#
loop_
_entity.id
_entity.type
_entity.pdbx_description
1 polymer ?
#
loop_
_entity_poly.entity_id
_entity_poly.type
_entity_poly.pdbx_seq_one_letter_code
_entity_poly.pdbx_strand_id
1 'polypeptide(L)'
;MLAKSLSRFGALYKKQMREMAPELAVIGGTAILVSLVLYLKIGSIHTAVLFAMMMVMGLACFLPIVSSFRLGQEWNNHTIYLMMSLPVGGGMILGSRLAALLTQYVFGTLIVGICGLLLAGELAPELYDNLDLILPYLDIVVLFYLCTVAWIGYLISVSFFSQIIGKLVSRFSGLVTIVTFFATLWLSVKMMGLMLGQRTIEAPDVTAQIFWLLLGVITLVAAVIFALSTWVYNRRVEL
;
A
#
# COMPACT_ATOMS: atom_id res chain seq x y z
N MET A 1 17.98 -6.14 -24.52
CA MET A 1 18.10 -6.45 -23.07
C MET A 1 16.86 -6.05 -22.27
N LEU A 2 16.30 -4.84 -22.46
CA LEU A 2 15.09 -4.35 -21.75
C LEU A 2 13.84 -5.25 -21.87
N ALA A 3 13.57 -5.82 -23.05
CA ALA A 3 12.42 -6.71 -23.23
C ALA A 3 12.51 -7.99 -22.36
N LYS A 4 13.72 -8.55 -22.18
CA LYS A 4 13.95 -9.73 -21.33
C LYS A 4 13.87 -9.39 -19.83
N SER A 5 14.23 -8.17 -19.40
CA SER A 5 14.06 -7.76 -18.00
C SER A 5 12.60 -7.48 -17.67
N LEU A 6 11.86 -6.84 -18.58
CA LEU A 6 10.41 -6.60 -18.44
C LEU A 6 9.61 -7.90 -18.37
N SER A 7 9.90 -8.87 -19.24
CA SER A 7 9.27 -10.19 -19.21
C SER A 7 9.51 -10.92 -17.87
N ARG A 8 10.74 -10.86 -17.35
CA ARG A 8 11.08 -11.43 -16.04
C ARG A 8 10.39 -10.71 -14.88
N PHE A 9 10.30 -9.38 -14.93
CA PHE A 9 9.55 -8.59 -13.95
C PHE A 9 8.06 -8.95 -13.96
N GLY A 10 7.45 -9.04 -15.15
CA GLY A 10 6.05 -9.44 -15.30
C GLY A 10 5.77 -10.85 -14.78
N ALA A 11 6.71 -11.80 -14.98
CA ALA A 11 6.60 -13.14 -14.43
C ALA A 11 6.64 -13.15 -12.89
N LEU A 12 7.56 -12.37 -12.30
CA LEU A 12 7.64 -12.19 -10.84
C LEU A 12 6.37 -11.53 -10.29
N TYR A 13 5.90 -10.46 -10.91
CA TYR A 13 4.67 -9.78 -10.55
C TYR A 13 3.45 -10.72 -10.61
N LYS A 14 3.30 -11.49 -11.69
CA LYS A 14 2.22 -12.47 -11.83
C LYS A 14 2.27 -13.55 -10.75
N LYS A 15 3.48 -13.99 -10.37
CA LYS A 15 3.67 -14.91 -9.25
C LYS A 15 3.17 -14.28 -7.94
N GLN A 16 3.62 -13.06 -7.62
CA GLN A 16 3.22 -12.34 -6.40
C GLN A 16 1.70 -12.12 -6.33
N MET A 17 1.08 -11.71 -7.44
CA MET A 17 -0.38 -11.55 -7.52
C MET A 17 -1.14 -12.85 -7.26
N ARG A 18 -0.61 -14.00 -7.70
CA ARG A 18 -1.23 -15.31 -7.43
C ARG A 18 -1.09 -15.72 -5.96
N GLU A 19 0.03 -15.38 -5.32
CA GLU A 19 0.23 -15.59 -3.89
C GLU A 19 -0.67 -14.69 -3.04
N MET A 20 -1.04 -13.50 -3.56
CA MET A 20 -1.96 -12.54 -2.93
C MET A 20 -3.44 -12.78 -3.25
N ALA A 21 -3.76 -13.61 -4.24
CA ALA A 21 -5.13 -13.99 -4.57
C ALA A 21 -5.99 -14.45 -3.36
N PRO A 22 -5.49 -15.31 -2.44
CA PRO A 22 -6.25 -15.65 -1.24
C PRO A 22 -6.53 -14.44 -0.33
N GLU A 23 -5.61 -13.46 -0.24
CA GLU A 23 -5.84 -12.25 0.55
C GLU A 23 -6.96 -11.39 -0.06
N LEU A 24 -7.01 -11.28 -1.40
CA LEU A 24 -8.12 -10.65 -2.12
C LEU A 24 -9.44 -11.42 -1.93
N ALA A 25 -9.40 -12.75 -1.93
CA ALA A 25 -10.56 -13.58 -1.68
C ALA A 25 -11.09 -13.40 -0.25
N VAL A 26 -10.20 -13.19 0.74
CA VAL A 26 -10.59 -12.85 2.12
C VAL A 26 -11.30 -11.51 2.16
N ILE A 27 -10.79 -10.47 1.49
CA ILE A 27 -11.48 -9.16 1.42
C ILE A 27 -12.91 -9.33 0.89
N GLY A 28 -13.08 -9.99 -0.25
CA GLY A 28 -14.38 -10.21 -0.87
C GLY A 28 -15.30 -11.10 -0.02
N GLY A 29 -14.77 -12.19 0.51
CA GLY A 29 -15.52 -13.13 1.35
C GLY A 29 -15.99 -12.50 2.67
N THR A 30 -15.13 -11.73 3.33
CA THR A 30 -15.50 -10.99 4.55
C THR A 30 -16.55 -9.94 4.25
N ALA A 31 -16.48 -9.25 3.10
CA ALA A 31 -17.51 -8.28 2.71
C ALA A 31 -18.90 -8.90 2.61
N ILE A 32 -19.00 -10.06 1.95
CA ILE A 32 -20.26 -10.79 1.81
C ILE A 32 -20.76 -11.29 3.17
N LEU A 33 -19.88 -11.92 3.96
CA LEU A 33 -20.24 -12.49 5.26
C LEU A 33 -20.69 -11.43 6.26
N VAL A 34 -19.95 -10.32 6.39
CA VAL A 34 -20.31 -9.22 7.30
C VAL A 34 -21.62 -8.58 6.85
N SER A 35 -21.83 -8.38 5.55
CA SER A 35 -23.09 -7.86 5.02
C SER A 35 -24.26 -8.77 5.37
N LEU A 36 -24.11 -10.09 5.21
CA LEU A 36 -25.14 -11.08 5.56
C LEU A 36 -25.49 -11.03 7.06
N VAL A 37 -24.47 -11.04 7.93
CA VAL A 37 -24.66 -11.01 9.38
C VAL A 37 -25.34 -9.73 9.83
N LEU A 38 -24.93 -8.58 9.29
CA LEU A 38 -25.55 -7.30 9.61
C LEU A 38 -26.98 -7.20 9.08
N TYR A 39 -27.26 -7.77 7.90
CA TYR A 39 -28.61 -7.84 7.37
C TYR A 39 -29.55 -8.61 8.30
N LEU A 40 -29.11 -9.78 8.80
CA LEU A 40 -29.90 -10.57 9.75
C LEU A 40 -30.18 -9.86 11.07
N LYS A 41 -29.36 -8.89 11.48
CA LYS A 41 -29.53 -8.11 12.72
C LYS A 41 -30.33 -6.82 12.56
N ILE A 42 -30.11 -6.10 11.46
CA ILE A 42 -30.64 -4.74 11.26
C ILE A 42 -31.93 -4.76 10.44
N GLY A 43 -32.16 -5.79 9.63
CA GLY A 43 -33.35 -5.92 8.78
C GLY A 43 -33.38 -4.98 7.57
N SER A 44 -32.42 -4.05 7.46
CA SER A 44 -32.26 -3.16 6.30
C SER A 44 -31.00 -3.51 5.53
N ILE A 45 -31.19 -3.81 4.23
CA ILE A 45 -30.12 -4.20 3.30
C ILE A 45 -29.11 -3.06 3.17
N HIS A 46 -29.57 -1.83 2.92
CA HIS A 46 -28.70 -0.71 2.60
C HIS A 46 -27.76 -0.33 3.75
N THR A 47 -28.28 -0.21 4.98
CA THR A 47 -27.46 0.09 6.16
C THR A 47 -26.51 -1.05 6.52
N ALA A 48 -26.93 -2.30 6.37
CA ALA A 48 -26.09 -3.45 6.63
C ALA A 48 -24.88 -3.50 5.68
N VAL A 49 -25.10 -3.24 4.39
CA VAL A 49 -24.02 -3.24 3.41
C VAL A 49 -23.10 -2.02 3.60
N LEU A 50 -23.62 -0.84 3.95
CA LEU A 50 -22.80 0.35 4.21
C LEU A 50 -21.81 0.13 5.37
N PHE A 51 -22.27 -0.42 6.50
CA PHE A 51 -21.39 -0.75 7.62
C PHE A 51 -20.38 -1.85 7.26
N ALA A 52 -20.80 -2.88 6.52
CA ALA A 52 -19.90 -3.92 6.05
C ALA A 52 -18.79 -3.35 5.16
N MET A 53 -19.13 -2.46 4.21
CA MET A 53 -18.16 -1.83 3.32
C MET A 53 -17.16 -0.94 4.08
N MET A 54 -17.60 -0.21 5.11
CA MET A 54 -16.70 0.55 5.98
C MET A 54 -15.70 -0.36 6.72
N MET A 55 -16.15 -1.51 7.22
CA MET A 55 -15.27 -2.49 7.88
C MET A 55 -14.29 -3.13 6.88
N VAL A 56 -14.76 -3.48 5.69
CA VAL A 56 -13.95 -4.08 4.62
C VAL A 56 -12.93 -3.09 4.06
N MET A 57 -13.25 -1.79 4.01
CA MET A 57 -12.32 -0.74 3.64
C MET A 57 -11.10 -0.71 4.57
N GLY A 58 -11.32 -0.83 5.88
CA GLY A 58 -10.24 -0.97 6.85
C GLY A 58 -9.36 -2.19 6.53
N LEU A 59 -9.98 -3.35 6.30
CA LEU A 59 -9.28 -4.59 5.99
C LEU A 59 -8.48 -4.51 4.67
N ALA A 60 -9.03 -3.88 3.63
CA ALA A 60 -8.36 -3.63 2.34
C ALA A 60 -7.15 -2.70 2.48
N CYS A 61 -7.19 -1.73 3.41
CA CYS A 61 -6.07 -0.84 3.71
C CYS A 61 -4.97 -1.53 4.53
N PHE A 62 -5.34 -2.33 5.53
CA PHE A 62 -4.39 -2.97 6.44
C PHE A 62 -3.69 -4.21 5.86
N LEU A 63 -4.36 -4.99 5.01
CA LEU A 63 -3.82 -6.25 4.48
C LEU A 63 -2.49 -6.08 3.72
N PRO A 64 -2.33 -5.12 2.80
CA PRO A 64 -1.05 -4.88 2.11
C PRO A 64 0.10 -4.58 3.08
N ILE A 65 -0.18 -3.87 4.18
CA ILE A 65 0.82 -3.55 5.21
C ILE A 65 1.27 -4.83 5.92
N VAL A 66 0.33 -5.67 6.36
CA VAL A 66 0.65 -6.95 7.02
C VAL A 66 1.38 -7.89 6.06
N SER A 67 0.92 -7.98 4.81
CA SER A 67 1.54 -8.81 3.76
C SER A 67 2.96 -8.38 3.44
N SER A 68 3.28 -7.09 3.57
CA SER A 68 4.66 -6.59 3.42
C SER A 68 5.65 -7.23 4.41
N PHE A 69 5.21 -7.58 5.63
CA PHE A 69 6.04 -8.21 6.66
C PHE A 69 6.22 -9.73 6.46
N ARG A 70 5.46 -10.37 5.56
CA ARG A 70 5.60 -11.81 5.27
C ARG A 70 6.87 -12.16 4.48
N LEU A 71 7.57 -11.15 3.95
CA LEU A 71 8.88 -11.32 3.31
C LEU A 71 9.89 -12.02 4.22
N GLY A 72 9.95 -11.64 5.50
CA GLY A 72 10.82 -12.26 6.50
C GLY A 72 10.57 -13.76 6.69
N GLN A 73 9.34 -14.24 6.45
CA GLN A 73 8.99 -15.67 6.57
C GLN A 73 9.42 -16.49 5.36
N GLU A 74 9.17 -16.02 4.13
CA GLU A 74 9.73 -16.63 2.91
C GLU A 74 11.25 -16.70 2.95
N TRP A 75 11.81 -15.77 3.70
CA TRP A 75 13.21 -15.63 3.91
C TRP A 75 13.79 -16.55 5.00
N ASN A 76 12.95 -17.07 5.90
CA ASN A 76 13.37 -18.04 6.92
C ASN A 76 13.15 -19.48 6.43
N ASN A 77 12.19 -19.68 5.53
CA ASN A 77 11.98 -20.95 4.85
C ASN A 77 12.99 -21.10 3.70
N HIS A 78 13.51 -22.31 3.48
CA HIS A 78 14.60 -22.67 2.57
C HIS A 78 14.37 -22.33 1.07
N THR A 79 13.33 -21.57 0.74
CA THR A 79 12.98 -21.05 -0.58
C THR A 79 13.86 -19.87 -1.01
N ILE A 80 14.63 -19.26 -0.10
CA ILE A 80 15.62 -18.23 -0.42
C ILE A 80 16.61 -18.68 -1.48
N TYR A 81 17.16 -19.89 -1.35
CA TYR A 81 18.20 -20.38 -2.27
C TYR A 81 17.67 -20.54 -3.71
N LEU A 82 16.37 -20.77 -3.86
CA LEU A 82 15.68 -20.80 -5.15
C LEU A 82 15.39 -19.40 -5.72
N MET A 83 15.29 -18.38 -4.87
CA MET A 83 15.17 -16.98 -5.31
C MET A 83 16.52 -16.34 -5.59
N MET A 84 17.56 -16.71 -4.85
CA MET A 84 18.95 -16.25 -5.05
C MET A 84 19.63 -16.92 -6.26
N SER A 85 19.17 -18.09 -6.68
CA SER A 85 19.69 -18.75 -7.90
C SER A 85 19.10 -18.16 -9.19
N LEU A 86 18.09 -17.30 -9.09
CA LEU A 86 17.57 -16.59 -10.26
C LEU A 86 18.51 -15.44 -10.62
N PRO A 87 18.90 -15.28 -11.90
CA PRO A 87 19.78 -14.20 -12.36
C PRO A 87 19.03 -12.85 -12.44
N VAL A 88 18.41 -12.42 -11.35
CA VAL A 88 17.61 -11.21 -11.22
C VAL A 88 18.03 -10.46 -9.96
N GLY A 89 18.41 -9.18 -10.10
CA GLY A 89 18.84 -8.39 -8.95
C GLY A 89 17.71 -8.06 -7.99
N GLY A 90 18.04 -7.77 -6.74
CA GLY A 90 17.10 -7.42 -5.66
C GLY A 90 16.09 -6.33 -6.00
N GLY A 91 16.45 -5.36 -6.84
CA GLY A 91 15.54 -4.32 -7.32
C GLY A 91 14.33 -4.86 -8.10
N MET A 92 14.53 -5.91 -8.91
CA MET A 92 13.41 -6.55 -9.63
C MET A 92 12.53 -7.36 -8.67
N ILE A 93 13.13 -8.04 -7.69
CA ILE A 93 12.40 -8.85 -6.71
C ILE A 93 11.54 -7.94 -5.82
N LEU A 94 12.17 -6.99 -5.12
CA LEU A 94 11.49 -6.05 -4.24
C LEU A 94 10.52 -5.15 -5.01
N GLY A 95 10.88 -4.73 -6.22
CA GLY A 95 10.02 -3.88 -7.06
C GLY A 95 8.77 -4.61 -7.55
N SER A 96 8.89 -5.88 -7.95
CA SER A 96 7.72 -6.67 -8.36
C SER A 96 6.73 -6.89 -7.22
N ARG A 97 7.23 -6.99 -5.99
CA ARG A 97 6.42 -7.17 -4.79
C ARG A 97 5.80 -5.86 -4.31
N LEU A 98 6.54 -4.76 -4.37
CA LEU A 98 5.99 -3.42 -4.14
C LEU A 98 4.83 -3.16 -5.10
N ALA A 99 5.02 -3.44 -6.40
CA ALA A 99 3.97 -3.30 -7.41
C ALA A 99 2.76 -4.19 -7.10
N ALA A 100 2.95 -5.46 -6.72
CA ALA A 100 1.85 -6.36 -6.37
C ALA A 100 1.05 -5.86 -5.14
N LEU A 101 1.73 -5.40 -4.09
CA LEU A 101 1.09 -4.85 -2.89
C LEU A 101 0.32 -3.56 -3.18
N LEU A 102 0.88 -2.67 -4.00
CA LEU A 102 0.19 -1.46 -4.44
C LEU A 102 -1.02 -1.80 -5.31
N THR A 103 -0.91 -2.77 -6.21
CA THR A 103 -2.05 -3.27 -6.98
C THR A 103 -3.13 -3.83 -6.06
N GLN A 104 -2.76 -4.64 -5.06
CA GLN A 104 -3.71 -5.19 -4.07
C GLN A 104 -4.44 -4.07 -3.32
N TYR A 105 -3.72 -3.02 -2.89
CA TYR A 105 -4.32 -1.85 -2.25
C TYR A 105 -5.28 -1.11 -3.19
N VAL A 106 -4.86 -0.83 -4.42
CA VAL A 106 -5.68 -0.09 -5.40
C VAL A 106 -6.94 -0.87 -5.76
N PHE A 107 -6.82 -2.14 -6.13
CA PHE A 107 -8.00 -2.96 -6.44
C PHE A 107 -8.90 -3.17 -5.22
N GLY A 108 -8.33 -3.44 -4.05
CA GLY A 108 -9.09 -3.62 -2.82
C GLY A 108 -9.92 -2.38 -2.47
N THR A 109 -9.31 -1.20 -2.54
CA THR A 109 -9.98 0.07 -2.23
C THR A 109 -10.97 0.50 -3.32
N LEU A 110 -10.66 0.28 -4.60
CA LEU A 110 -11.57 0.62 -5.70
C LEU A 110 -12.84 -0.25 -5.69
N ILE A 111 -12.71 -1.56 -5.44
CA ILE A 111 -13.89 -2.45 -5.35
C ILE A 111 -14.82 -1.98 -4.24
N VAL A 112 -14.27 -1.73 -3.05
CA VAL A 112 -15.08 -1.28 -1.90
C VAL A 112 -15.62 0.12 -2.13
N GLY A 113 -14.84 1.02 -2.74
CA GLY A 113 -15.24 2.39 -3.05
C GLY A 113 -16.38 2.47 -4.06
N ILE A 114 -16.30 1.72 -5.17
CA ILE A 114 -17.36 1.68 -6.18
C ILE A 114 -18.64 1.08 -5.58
N CYS A 115 -18.54 -0.05 -4.87
CA CYS A 115 -19.69 -0.64 -4.20
C CYS A 115 -20.32 0.31 -3.17
N GLY A 116 -19.49 1.01 -2.39
CA GLY A 116 -19.95 2.01 -1.42
C GLY A 116 -20.65 3.19 -2.09
N LEU A 117 -20.13 3.71 -3.20
CA LEU A 117 -20.73 4.81 -3.96
C LEU A 117 -22.09 4.43 -4.55
N LEU A 118 -22.20 3.24 -5.15
CA LEU A 118 -23.47 2.76 -5.70
C LEU A 118 -24.57 2.69 -4.62
N LEU A 119 -24.23 2.16 -3.44
CA LEU A 119 -25.15 2.06 -2.31
C LEU A 119 -25.49 3.42 -1.69
N ALA A 120 -24.51 4.32 -1.60
CA ALA A 120 -24.73 5.68 -1.11
C ALA A 120 -25.70 6.43 -2.04
N GLY A 121 -25.59 6.23 -3.35
CA GLY A 121 -26.52 6.80 -4.33
C GLY A 121 -27.95 6.29 -4.19
N GLU A 122 -28.16 5.02 -3.81
CA GLU A 122 -29.50 4.49 -3.52
C GLU A 122 -30.07 5.00 -2.18
N LEU A 123 -29.22 5.18 -1.17
CA LEU A 123 -29.65 5.63 0.16
C LEU A 123 -29.95 7.15 0.21
N ALA A 124 -29.23 7.94 -0.60
CA ALA A 124 -29.34 9.39 -0.66
C ALA A 124 -29.34 9.86 -2.13
N PRO A 125 -30.51 9.86 -2.81
CA PRO A 125 -30.61 10.28 -4.21
C PRO A 125 -30.22 11.76 -4.42
N GLU A 126 -30.26 12.57 -3.35
CA GLU A 126 -29.77 13.96 -3.32
C GLU A 126 -28.30 14.11 -3.76
N LEU A 127 -27.50 13.03 -3.69
CA LEU A 127 -26.12 13.03 -4.19
C LEU A 127 -26.04 13.14 -5.73
N TYR A 128 -27.03 12.60 -6.45
CA TYR A 128 -27.10 12.71 -7.91
C TYR A 128 -27.58 14.10 -8.35
N ASP A 129 -28.52 14.68 -7.60
CA ASP A 129 -29.04 16.02 -7.92
C ASP A 129 -28.01 17.13 -7.64
N ASN A 130 -27.05 16.88 -6.74
CA ASN A 130 -26.00 17.83 -6.36
C ASN A 130 -24.64 17.54 -7.01
N LEU A 131 -24.59 16.78 -8.12
CA LEU A 131 -23.32 16.43 -8.78
C LEU A 131 -22.50 17.66 -9.20
N ASP A 132 -23.16 18.74 -9.61
CA ASP A 132 -22.52 20.01 -10.00
C ASP A 132 -21.77 20.67 -8.84
N LEU A 133 -22.17 20.40 -7.59
CA LEU A 133 -21.47 20.86 -6.37
C LEU A 133 -20.28 19.96 -6.01
N ILE A 134 -20.27 18.70 -6.46
CA ILE A 134 -19.24 17.69 -6.11
C ILE A 134 -18.11 17.66 -7.16
N LEU A 135 -18.45 17.86 -8.43
CA LEU A 135 -17.51 17.87 -9.57
C LEU A 135 -16.25 18.73 -9.34
N PRO A 136 -16.34 19.96 -8.80
CA PRO A 136 -15.17 20.79 -8.52
C PRO A 136 -14.21 20.21 -7.46
N TYR A 137 -14.68 19.32 -6.59
CA TYR A 137 -13.87 18.69 -5.54
C TYR A 137 -13.26 17.36 -5.95
N LEU A 138 -13.59 16.82 -7.13
CA LEU A 138 -13.04 15.55 -7.61
C LEU A 138 -11.52 15.59 -7.73
N ASP A 139 -10.95 16.72 -8.16
CA ASP A 139 -9.50 16.88 -8.27
C ASP A 139 -8.81 16.71 -6.90
N ILE A 140 -9.38 17.29 -5.85
CA ILE A 140 -8.88 17.18 -4.48
C ILE A 140 -9.05 15.75 -3.97
N VAL A 141 -10.16 15.09 -4.27
CA VAL A 141 -10.43 13.68 -3.88
C VAL A 141 -9.43 12.73 -4.56
N VAL A 142 -9.18 12.91 -5.85
CA VAL A 142 -8.19 12.11 -6.60
C VAL A 142 -6.79 12.35 -6.05
N LEU A 143 -6.43 13.60 -5.77
CA LEU A 143 -5.12 13.93 -5.22
C LEU A 143 -4.93 13.38 -3.81
N PHE A 144 -5.96 13.42 -2.98
CA PHE A 144 -5.99 12.77 -1.67
C PHE A 144 -5.80 11.26 -1.79
N TYR A 145 -6.50 10.60 -2.72
CA TYR A 145 -6.34 9.17 -2.97
C TYR A 145 -4.93 8.82 -3.45
N LEU A 146 -4.33 9.62 -4.32
CA LEU A 146 -2.93 9.43 -4.71
C LEU A 146 -1.98 9.57 -3.52
N CYS A 147 -2.25 10.49 -2.60
CA CYS A 147 -1.48 10.61 -1.35
C CYS A 147 -1.59 9.35 -0.49
N THR A 148 -2.77 8.72 -0.39
CA THR A 148 -2.91 7.47 0.38
C THR A 148 -2.16 6.30 -0.29
N VAL A 149 -2.20 6.20 -1.62
CA VAL A 149 -1.41 5.21 -2.37
C VAL A 149 0.09 5.42 -2.14
N ALA A 150 0.57 6.67 -2.23
CA ALA A 150 1.96 7.00 -1.98
C ALA A 150 2.37 6.67 -0.53
N TRP A 151 1.50 6.95 0.44
CA TRP A 151 1.72 6.63 1.85
C TRP A 151 1.87 5.12 2.07
N ILE A 152 1.02 4.30 1.45
CA ILE A 152 1.14 2.84 1.51
C ILE A 152 2.45 2.37 0.87
N GLY A 153 2.82 2.92 -0.30
CA GLY A 153 4.11 2.62 -0.94
C GLY A 153 5.31 2.96 -0.06
N TYR A 154 5.25 4.08 0.65
CA TYR A 154 6.22 4.48 1.64
C TYR A 154 6.31 3.47 2.81
N LEU A 155 5.17 3.09 3.42
CA LEU A 155 5.16 2.11 4.52
C LEU A 155 5.71 0.75 4.11
N ILE A 156 5.38 0.27 2.91
CA ILE A 156 5.92 -0.98 2.36
C ILE A 156 7.44 -0.87 2.18
N SER A 157 7.93 0.26 1.67
CA SER A 157 9.37 0.50 1.48
C SER A 157 10.14 0.48 2.80
N VAL A 158 9.57 1.11 3.84
CA VAL A 158 10.12 1.08 5.21
C VAL A 158 10.13 -0.35 5.78
N SER A 159 9.04 -1.10 5.57
CA SER A 159 8.95 -2.50 5.98
C SER A 159 10.01 -3.38 5.31
N PHE A 160 10.24 -3.21 4.00
CA PHE A 160 11.28 -3.96 3.29
C PHE A 160 12.67 -3.64 3.83
N PHE A 161 12.99 -2.36 3.99
CA PHE A 161 14.28 -1.91 4.50
C PHE A 161 14.57 -2.48 5.89
N SER A 162 13.58 -2.39 6.78
CA SER A 162 13.65 -2.90 8.14
C SER A 162 13.89 -4.42 8.19
N GLN A 163 13.21 -5.20 7.36
CA GLN A 163 13.38 -6.65 7.30
C GLN A 163 14.77 -7.06 6.78
N ILE A 164 15.32 -6.32 5.82
CA ILE A 164 16.68 -6.56 5.33
C ILE A 164 17.70 -6.30 6.43
N ILE A 165 17.56 -5.20 7.19
CA ILE A 165 18.47 -4.90 8.28
C ILE A 165 18.34 -5.92 9.41
N GLY A 166 17.10 -6.27 9.78
CA GLY A 166 16.84 -7.29 10.78
C GLY A 166 17.55 -8.61 10.45
N LYS A 167 17.67 -8.95 9.16
CA LYS A 167 18.38 -10.14 8.72
C LYS A 167 19.90 -10.09 8.83
N LEU A 168 20.50 -8.92 8.80
CA LEU A 168 21.96 -8.77 8.97
C LEU A 168 22.40 -9.18 10.39
N VAL A 169 21.47 -9.29 11.34
CA VAL A 169 21.75 -9.66 12.73
C VAL A 169 21.18 -11.05 13.03
N SER A 170 22.07 -12.03 13.25
CA SER A 170 21.70 -13.44 13.47
C SER A 170 21.02 -13.69 14.83
N ARG A 171 21.40 -12.94 15.87
CA ARG A 171 20.85 -13.04 17.22
C ARG A 171 19.93 -11.84 17.43
N PHE A 172 18.60 -12.05 17.47
CA PHE A 172 17.54 -11.03 17.61
C PHE A 172 17.02 -10.34 16.34
N SER A 173 17.04 -11.01 15.19
CA SER A 173 16.53 -10.48 13.91
C SER A 173 15.14 -9.81 14.00
N GLY A 174 14.21 -10.39 14.77
CA GLY A 174 12.87 -9.83 14.97
C GLY A 174 12.86 -8.49 15.72
N LEU A 175 13.59 -8.37 16.82
CA LEU A 175 13.68 -7.12 17.58
C LEU A 175 14.36 -6.01 16.77
N VAL A 176 15.43 -6.36 16.05
CA VAL A 176 16.14 -5.42 15.18
C VAL A 176 15.22 -4.92 14.06
N THR A 177 14.39 -5.80 13.48
CA THR A 177 13.35 -5.40 12.51
C THR A 177 12.42 -4.38 13.15
N ILE A 178 11.80 -4.67 14.29
CA ILE A 178 10.86 -3.74 14.95
C ILE A 178 11.51 -2.38 15.25
N VAL A 179 12.70 -2.39 15.85
CA VAL A 179 13.42 -1.16 16.20
C VAL A 179 13.77 -0.36 14.95
N THR A 180 14.27 -1.00 13.89
CA THR A 180 14.61 -0.33 12.63
C THR A 180 13.38 0.21 11.91
N PHE A 181 12.24 -0.48 11.98
CA PHE A 181 10.98 -0.01 11.41
C PHE A 181 10.55 1.31 12.06
N PHE A 182 10.44 1.35 13.40
CA PHE A 182 10.05 2.56 14.11
C PHE A 182 11.10 3.68 14.02
N ALA A 183 12.39 3.35 14.07
CA ALA A 183 13.46 4.32 13.90
C ALA A 183 13.41 4.96 12.49
N THR A 184 13.19 4.16 11.45
CA THR A 184 13.09 4.65 10.07
C THR A 184 11.84 5.50 9.88
N LEU A 185 10.68 5.09 10.42
CA LEU A 185 9.46 5.90 10.41
C LEU A 185 9.67 7.26 11.07
N TRP A 186 10.23 7.27 12.28
CA TRP A 186 10.47 8.51 13.00
C TRP A 186 11.45 9.44 12.27
N LEU A 187 12.55 8.88 11.75
CA LEU A 187 13.57 9.64 11.03
C LEU A 187 13.00 10.23 9.73
N SER A 188 12.25 9.44 8.98
CA SER A 188 11.65 9.90 7.72
C SER A 188 10.57 10.95 7.95
N VAL A 189 9.72 10.85 8.97
CA VAL A 189 8.78 11.92 9.32
C VAL A 189 9.51 13.22 9.66
N LYS A 190 10.63 13.16 10.38
CA LYS A 190 11.47 14.35 10.63
C LYS A 190 12.05 14.93 9.34
N MET A 191 12.58 14.09 8.45
CA MET A 191 13.10 14.54 7.16
C MET A 191 12.01 15.17 6.29
N MET A 192 10.82 14.58 6.25
CA MET A 192 9.67 15.13 5.54
C MET A 192 9.27 16.48 6.12
N GLY A 193 9.23 16.62 7.45
CA GLY A 193 8.94 17.91 8.11
C GLY A 193 9.96 19.00 7.76
N LEU A 194 11.25 18.65 7.67
CA LEU A 194 12.30 19.57 7.22
C LEU A 194 12.14 19.97 5.74
N MET A 195 11.78 19.02 4.88
CA MET A 195 11.53 19.27 3.45
C MET A 195 10.29 20.12 3.21
N LEU A 196 9.26 19.92 4.04
CA LEU A 196 8.02 20.68 4.00
C LEU A 196 8.28 22.14 4.39
N GLY A 197 9.10 22.39 5.43
CA GLY A 197 9.50 23.73 5.87
C GLY A 197 8.32 24.67 6.19
N GLN A 198 8.60 25.88 6.66
CA GLN A 198 7.61 26.96 6.65
C GLN A 198 7.53 27.56 5.24
N ARG A 199 7.03 26.80 4.27
CA ARG A 199 6.74 27.37 2.96
C ARG A 199 5.45 28.18 3.07
N THR A 200 5.56 29.49 2.87
CA THR A 200 4.43 30.39 2.70
C THR A 200 3.79 30.08 1.35
N ILE A 201 2.63 29.45 1.38
CA ILE A 201 1.85 29.12 0.19
C ILE A 201 0.95 30.31 -0.11
N GLU A 202 1.12 30.92 -1.28
CA GLU A 202 0.29 32.05 -1.73
C GLU A 202 -1.05 31.56 -2.30
N ALA A 203 -2.13 32.26 -1.98
CA ALA A 203 -3.51 31.96 -2.42
C ALA A 203 -3.67 32.14 -3.94
N PRO A 204 -4.47 31.31 -4.64
CA PRO A 204 -5.83 30.93 -4.22
C PRO A 204 -6.08 29.43 -3.95
N ASP A 205 -5.14 28.53 -4.25
CA ASP A 205 -5.39 27.07 -4.19
C ASP A 205 -4.44 26.34 -3.24
N VAL A 206 -4.51 26.75 -1.96
CA VAL A 206 -3.58 26.32 -0.90
C VAL A 206 -3.68 24.82 -0.64
N THR A 207 -4.88 24.23 -0.74
CA THR A 207 -5.13 22.81 -0.43
C THR A 207 -4.53 21.87 -1.46
N ALA A 208 -4.77 22.11 -2.76
CA ALA A 208 -4.21 21.29 -3.83
C ALA A 208 -2.67 21.37 -3.84
N GLN A 209 -2.11 22.57 -3.61
CA GLN A 209 -0.65 22.75 -3.55
C GLN A 209 -0.01 22.00 -2.38
N ILE A 210 -0.65 22.00 -1.20
CA ILE A 210 -0.19 21.20 -0.04
C ILE A 210 -0.17 19.72 -0.39
N PHE A 211 -1.25 19.19 -0.97
CA PHE A 211 -1.32 17.77 -1.30
C PHE A 211 -0.32 17.36 -2.38
N TRP A 212 -0.09 18.19 -3.40
CA TRP A 212 0.93 17.95 -4.42
C TRP A 212 2.34 17.90 -3.82
N LEU A 213 2.64 18.84 -2.93
CA LEU A 213 3.92 18.90 -2.26
C LEU A 213 4.10 17.70 -1.33
N LEU A 214 3.06 17.33 -0.57
CA LEU A 214 3.03 16.16 0.29
C LEU A 214 3.23 14.86 -0.51
N LEU A 215 2.55 14.71 -1.65
CA LEU A 215 2.72 13.59 -2.57
C LEU A 215 4.17 13.50 -3.06
N GLY A 216 4.75 14.62 -3.50
CA GLY A 216 6.14 14.69 -3.96
C GLY A 216 7.14 14.31 -2.87
N VAL A 217 6.96 14.81 -1.66
CA VAL A 217 7.84 14.52 -0.52
C VAL A 217 7.73 13.05 -0.09
N ILE A 218 6.51 12.50 0.03
CA ILE A 218 6.29 11.09 0.40
C ILE A 218 6.94 10.17 -0.64
N THR A 219 6.67 10.41 -1.92
CA THR A 219 7.20 9.56 -3.01
C THR A 219 8.72 9.63 -3.11
N LEU A 220 9.33 10.81 -2.92
CA LEU A 220 10.77 10.97 -2.89
C LEU A 220 11.39 10.18 -1.72
N VAL A 221 10.85 10.33 -0.51
CA VAL A 221 11.36 9.62 0.67
C VAL A 221 11.18 8.11 0.51
N ALA A 222 10.04 7.66 -0.02
CA ALA A 222 9.80 6.25 -0.34
C ALA A 222 10.83 5.72 -1.35
N ALA A 223 11.09 6.47 -2.43
CA ALA A 223 12.06 6.09 -3.46
C ALA A 223 13.48 5.97 -2.90
N VAL A 224 13.89 6.90 -2.02
CA VAL A 224 15.20 6.84 -1.36
C VAL A 224 15.31 5.61 -0.46
N ILE A 225 14.31 5.34 0.39
CA ILE A 225 14.30 4.17 1.28
C ILE A 225 14.29 2.87 0.47
N PHE A 226 13.50 2.81 -0.61
CA PHE A 226 13.47 1.68 -1.51
C PHE A 226 14.83 1.47 -2.21
N ALA A 227 15.47 2.53 -2.71
CA ALA A 227 16.80 2.46 -3.29
C ALA A 227 17.84 1.93 -2.29
N LEU A 228 17.83 2.44 -1.05
CA LEU A 228 18.68 1.93 0.03
C LEU A 228 18.41 0.45 0.32
N SER A 229 17.15 0.05 0.39
CA SER A 229 16.73 -1.35 0.56
C SER A 229 17.31 -2.25 -0.53
N THR A 230 17.19 -1.87 -1.80
CA THR A 230 17.76 -2.63 -2.93
C THR A 230 19.29 -2.68 -2.91
N TRP A 231 19.95 -1.61 -2.49
CA TRP A 231 21.40 -1.55 -2.41
C TRP A 231 21.95 -2.45 -1.31
N VAL A 232 21.34 -2.42 -0.11
CA VAL A 232 21.72 -3.31 1.00
C VAL A 232 21.49 -4.76 0.61
N TYR A 233 20.36 -5.06 -0.04
CA TYR A 233 20.05 -6.40 -0.53
C TYR A 233 21.16 -6.95 -1.43
N ASN A 234 21.50 -6.23 -2.51
CA ASN A 234 22.49 -6.68 -3.49
C ASN A 234 23.91 -6.83 -2.90
N ARG A 235 24.28 -6.01 -1.90
CA ARG A 235 25.65 -6.03 -1.34
C ARG A 235 25.87 -7.01 -0.20
N ARG A 236 24.84 -7.33 0.58
CA ARG A 236 25.01 -8.03 1.86
C ARG A 236 24.22 -9.33 1.96
N VAL A 237 23.26 -9.55 1.07
CA VAL A 237 22.37 -10.71 1.12
C VAL A 237 22.62 -11.67 -0.04
N GLU A 238 23.11 -11.21 -1.20
CA GLU A 238 23.48 -12.04 -2.35
C GLU A 238 24.93 -12.60 -2.31
N LEU A 239 25.71 -12.29 -1.26
CA LEU A 239 27.05 -12.85 -1.01
C LEU A 239 26.99 -13.91 0.09
#